data_AF-A0A161LK31-F1
#
_entry.id   AF-A0A161LK31-F1
#
_cell.length_a   1.000
_cell.length_b   1.000
_cell.length_c   1.000
_cell.angle_alpha   90.00
_cell.angle_beta   90.00
_cell.angle_gamma   90.00
#
_symmetry.space_group_name_H-M   'P 1'
#
loop_
_entity.id
_entity.type
_entity.pdbx_description
1 polymer ?
#
loop_
_entity_poly.entity_id
_entity_poly.type
_entity_poly.pdbx_seq_one_letter_code
_entity_poly.pdbx_strand_id
1 'polypeptide(L)'
;MSGMHGDYDLGHTVAGWTGCGVALTGAATIGVSVCAAWLPGVWLGAGTLAAAGLITWALHLMGWGKPSGPRPADQWDWRLRDPMTAHADCLACRLAGGPVGAARRRVPQPVTMPIR
;
A
#
# COMPACT_ATOMS: atom_id res chain seq x y z
N MET A 1 5.06 -13.60 14.88
CA MET A 1 6.37 -12.90 14.96
C MET A 1 6.10 -11.43 14.72
N SER A 2 5.87 -10.70 15.81
CA SER A 2 5.63 -9.25 15.82
C SER A 2 6.47 -8.69 16.95
N GLY A 3 7.15 -7.57 16.73
CA GLY A 3 7.77 -6.78 17.81
C GLY A 3 9.30 -6.68 17.80
N MET A 4 9.90 -6.06 16.78
CA MET A 4 11.14 -5.30 16.96
C MET A 4 10.91 -3.77 16.88
N HIS A 5 9.67 -3.40 16.64
CA HIS A 5 9.20 -2.04 16.40
C HIS A 5 7.93 -1.94 17.25
N GLY A 6 7.81 -0.94 18.12
CA GLY A 6 6.74 -0.80 19.12
C GLY A 6 5.31 -0.79 18.56
N ASP A 7 4.36 -0.31 19.36
CA ASP A 7 2.93 -0.33 19.03
C ASP A 7 2.55 0.69 17.94
N TYR A 8 3.04 0.51 16.71
CA TYR A 8 2.69 1.33 15.56
C TYR A 8 2.42 0.51 14.29
N ASP A 9 1.40 0.94 13.55
CA ASP A 9 1.00 0.32 12.29
C ASP A 9 1.98 0.68 11.17
N LEU A 10 2.98 -0.17 10.99
CA LEU A 10 4.02 -0.08 9.94
C LEU A 10 3.51 -0.20 8.50
N GLY A 11 2.22 -0.51 8.28
CA GLY A 11 1.66 -0.65 6.94
C GLY A 11 2.20 -1.84 6.14
N HIS A 12 2.77 -2.83 6.83
CA HIS A 12 3.04 -4.15 6.26
C HIS A 12 1.72 -4.74 5.78
N THR A 13 1.58 -4.89 4.48
CA THR A 13 0.38 -5.44 3.81
C THR A 13 0.85 -6.34 2.68
N VAL A 14 0.00 -7.29 2.23
CA VAL A 14 0.33 -8.11 1.06
C VAL A 14 0.65 -7.22 -0.14
N ALA A 15 -0.17 -6.21 -0.42
CA ALA A 15 0.07 -5.27 -1.53
C ALA A 15 1.42 -4.54 -1.41
N GLY A 16 1.78 -4.11 -0.20
CA GLY A 16 3.05 -3.41 0.07
C GLY A 16 4.26 -4.33 -0.11
N TRP A 17 4.24 -5.54 0.46
CA TRP A 17 5.37 -6.48 0.35
C TRP A 17 5.56 -6.99 -1.08
N THR A 18 4.47 -7.35 -1.77
CA THR A 18 4.54 -7.77 -3.17
C THR A 18 5.08 -6.66 -4.06
N GLY A 19 4.58 -5.43 -3.89
CA GLY A 19 5.07 -4.26 -4.61
C GLY A 19 6.56 -4.02 -4.40
N CYS A 20 6.99 -4.02 -3.14
CA CYS A 20 8.38 -3.81 -2.77
C CYS A 20 9.29 -4.86 -3.39
N GLY A 21 8.91 -6.14 -3.33
CA GLY A 21 9.68 -7.23 -3.96
C GLY A 21 9.86 -7.04 -5.47
N VAL A 22 8.77 -6.77 -6.20
CA VAL A 22 8.82 -6.57 -7.65
C VAL A 22 9.61 -5.30 -8.01
N ALA A 23 9.43 -4.21 -7.24
CA ALA A 23 10.15 -2.97 -7.47
C ALA A 23 11.66 -3.12 -7.27
N LEU A 24 12.07 -3.85 -6.21
CA LEU A 24 13.48 -4.16 -5.96
C LEU A 24 14.08 -4.99 -7.10
N THR A 25 13.35 -5.98 -7.62
CA THR A 25 13.79 -6.74 -8.79
C THR A 25 13.98 -5.81 -10.00
N GLY A 26 13.01 -4.96 -10.32
CA GLY A 26 13.11 -4.02 -11.44
C GLY A 26 14.29 -3.04 -11.30
N ALA A 27 14.48 -2.47 -10.10
CA ALA A 27 15.61 -1.58 -9.82
C ALA A 27 16.96 -2.29 -9.93
N ALA A 28 17.07 -3.52 -9.41
CA ALA A 28 18.28 -4.34 -9.54
C ALA A 28 18.58 -4.66 -11.01
N THR A 29 17.56 -5.01 -11.80
CA THR A 29 17.70 -5.23 -13.25
C THR A 29 18.23 -3.99 -13.97
N ILE A 30 17.72 -2.79 -13.65
CA ILE A 30 18.25 -1.54 -14.19
C ILE A 30 19.73 -1.38 -13.84
N GLY A 31 20.08 -1.53 -12.55
CA GLY A 31 21.46 -1.38 -12.07
C GLY A 31 22.44 -2.32 -12.78
N VAL A 32 22.10 -3.62 -12.86
CA VAL A 32 22.92 -4.62 -13.57
C VAL A 32 23.06 -4.25 -15.05
N SER A 33 21.98 -3.83 -15.69
CA SER A 33 21.98 -3.49 -17.12
C SER A 33 22.83 -2.25 -17.43
N VAL A 34 22.82 -1.25 -16.54
CA VAL A 34 23.71 -0.09 -16.65
C VAL A 34 25.18 -0.51 -16.54
N CYS A 35 25.53 -1.33 -15.54
CA CYS A 35 26.89 -1.85 -15.39
C CYS A 35 27.35 -2.67 -16.60
N ALA A 36 26.42 -3.36 -17.27
CA ALA A 36 26.69 -4.14 -18.47
C ALA A 36 26.59 -3.34 -19.79
N ALA A 37 26.32 -2.03 -19.73
CA ALA A 37 26.04 -1.18 -20.90
C ALA A 37 24.93 -1.75 -21.82
N TRP A 38 23.92 -2.40 -21.24
CA TRP A 38 22.86 -3.09 -21.97
C TRP A 38 21.52 -2.34 -21.90
N LEU A 39 21.26 -1.49 -22.89
CA LEU A 39 20.07 -0.64 -22.93
C LEU A 39 18.71 -1.40 -22.88
N PRO A 40 18.52 -2.54 -23.57
CA PRO A 40 17.28 -3.30 -23.47
C PRO A 40 16.95 -3.73 -22.02
N GLY A 41 17.95 -4.08 -21.23
CA GLY A 41 17.76 -4.46 -19.84
C GLY A 41 17.28 -3.31 -18.94
N VAL A 42 17.68 -2.07 -19.27
CA VAL A 42 17.17 -0.88 -18.59
C VAL A 42 15.65 -0.74 -18.82
N TRP A 43 15.19 -0.93 -20.05
CA TRP A 43 13.77 -0.88 -20.37
C TRP A 43 12.98 -2.03 -19.73
N LEU A 44 13.54 -3.24 -19.67
CA LEU A 44 12.93 -4.37 -18.98
C LEU A 44 12.76 -4.09 -17.46
N GLY A 45 13.79 -3.51 -16.83
CA GLY A 45 13.71 -3.14 -15.42
C GLY A 45 12.72 -2.00 -15.18
N ALA A 46 12.67 -0.99 -16.06
CA ALA A 46 11.68 0.09 -16.01
C ALA A 46 10.25 -0.44 -16.18
N GLY A 47 10.03 -1.38 -17.10
CA GLY A 47 8.76 -2.07 -17.27
C GLY A 47 8.35 -2.85 -16.01
N THR A 48 9.31 -3.53 -15.38
CA THR A 48 9.09 -4.24 -14.11
C THR A 48 8.70 -3.29 -12.98
N LEU A 49 9.32 -2.11 -12.89
CA LEU A 49 8.94 -1.08 -11.92
C LEU A 49 7.51 -0.55 -12.14
N ALA A 50 7.13 -0.29 -13.39
CA ALA A 50 5.76 0.09 -13.73
C ALA A 50 4.77 -1.01 -13.34
N ALA A 51 5.11 -2.28 -13.62
CA ALA A 51 4.32 -3.43 -13.21
C ALA A 51 4.18 -3.54 -11.69
N ALA A 52 5.22 -3.23 -10.91
CA ALA A 52 5.14 -3.20 -9.45
C ALA A 52 4.05 -2.24 -8.96
N GLY A 53 4.02 -1.02 -9.52
CA GLY A 53 2.98 -0.04 -9.21
C GLY A 53 1.57 -0.54 -9.53
N LEU A 54 1.39 -1.14 -10.71
CA LEU A 54 0.10 -1.71 -11.14
C LEU A 54 -0.34 -2.89 -10.27
N ILE A 55 0.58 -3.80 -9.92
CA ILE A 55 0.31 -4.95 -9.05
C ILE A 55 -0.10 -4.48 -7.66
N THR A 56 0.66 -3.55 -7.07
CA THR A 56 0.31 -2.97 -5.77
C THR A 56 -1.04 -2.29 -5.81
N TRP A 57 -1.33 -1.55 -6.88
CA TRP A 57 -2.63 -0.89 -7.05
C TRP A 57 -3.77 -1.90 -7.14
N ALA A 58 -3.65 -2.92 -7.99
CA ALA A 58 -4.66 -3.98 -8.12
C ALA A 58 -4.88 -4.73 -6.79
N LEU A 59 -3.81 -5.08 -6.08
CA LEU A 59 -3.89 -5.70 -4.76
C LEU A 59 -4.59 -4.79 -3.75
N HIS A 60 -4.27 -3.50 -3.75
CA HIS A 60 -4.95 -2.52 -2.89
C HIS A 60 -6.47 -2.46 -3.18
N LEU A 61 -6.86 -2.41 -4.46
CA LEU A 61 -8.28 -2.43 -4.85
C LEU A 61 -9.01 -3.72 -4.45
N MET A 62 -8.29 -4.84 -4.35
CA MET A 62 -8.80 -6.12 -3.84
C MET A 62 -8.81 -6.22 -2.30
N GLY A 63 -8.51 -5.13 -1.58
CA GLY A 63 -8.51 -5.09 -0.11
C GLY A 63 -7.23 -5.63 0.53
N TRP A 64 -6.17 -5.87 -0.25
CA TRP A 64 -4.88 -6.34 0.27
C TRP A 64 -3.91 -5.21 0.64
N GLY A 65 -4.35 -3.96 0.51
CA GLY A 65 -3.60 -2.78 0.92
C GLY A 65 -4.08 -2.23 2.25
N LYS A 66 -3.40 -1.18 2.74
CA LYS A 66 -3.78 -0.51 3.98
C LYS A 66 -4.93 0.49 3.70
N PRO A 67 -6.03 0.49 4.47
CA PRO A 67 -7.05 1.53 4.39
C PRO A 67 -6.47 2.92 4.69
N SER A 68 -7.18 3.97 4.26
CA SER A 68 -6.86 5.34 4.70
C SER A 68 -7.14 5.51 6.19
N GLY A 69 -6.16 6.00 6.95
CA GLY A 69 -6.28 6.30 8.38
C GLY A 69 -5.71 5.21 9.31
N PRO A 70 -5.86 5.39 10.64
CA PRO A 70 -5.36 4.44 11.64
C PRO A 70 -6.17 3.13 11.65
N ARG A 71 -5.48 1.99 11.76
CA ARG A 71 -6.11 0.69 12.02
C ARG A 71 -6.05 0.35 13.52
N PRO A 72 -7.10 -0.28 14.08
CA PRO A 72 -7.02 -1.01 15.34
C PRO A 72 -5.88 -2.05 15.34
N ALA A 73 -5.27 -2.31 16.49
CA ALA A 73 -4.09 -3.17 16.61
C ALA A 73 -4.34 -4.62 16.19
N ASP A 74 -5.56 -5.13 16.39
CA ASP A 74 -6.02 -6.45 15.94
C ASP A 74 -6.09 -6.55 14.40
N GLN A 75 -6.06 -5.42 13.70
CA GLN A 75 -6.07 -5.36 12.23
C GLN A 75 -4.70 -5.14 11.60
N TRP A 76 -3.60 -5.20 12.38
CA TRP A 76 -2.25 -4.93 11.85
C TRP A 76 -1.59 -6.12 11.17
N ASP A 77 -2.17 -7.32 11.22
CA ASP A 77 -1.65 -8.45 10.45
C ASP A 77 -1.65 -8.09 8.96
N TRP A 78 -0.51 -8.26 8.31
CA TRP A 78 -0.31 -7.94 6.91
C TRP A 78 -1.13 -8.80 5.97
N ARG A 79 -1.64 -9.95 6.45
CA ARG A 79 -2.52 -10.86 5.73
C ARG A 79 -4.01 -10.57 5.95
N LEU A 80 -4.36 -9.64 6.82
CA LEU A 80 -5.76 -9.27 6.98
C LEU A 80 -6.20 -8.47 5.75
N ARG A 81 -7.32 -8.89 5.15
CA ARG A 81 -7.97 -8.07 4.11
C ARG A 81 -8.73 -6.93 4.75
N ASP A 82 -8.64 -5.78 4.13
CA ASP A 82 -9.50 -4.65 4.40
C ASP A 82 -10.96 -5.00 4.03
N PRO A 83 -11.89 -4.95 4.98
CA PRO A 83 -13.30 -5.17 4.70
C PRO A 83 -13.96 -3.97 3.99
N MET A 84 -13.34 -2.79 4.00
CA MET A 84 -13.88 -1.61 3.35
C MET A 84 -13.54 -1.60 1.86
N THR A 85 -14.56 -1.60 1.02
CA THR A 85 -14.41 -1.50 -0.43
C THR A 85 -14.63 -0.04 -0.84
N ALA A 86 -13.55 0.59 -1.35
CA ALA A 86 -13.45 2.00 -1.77
C ALA A 86 -13.33 3.06 -0.64
N HIS A 87 -12.17 3.74 -0.62
CA HIS A 87 -11.87 4.83 0.30
C HIS A 87 -11.94 6.18 -0.41
N ALA A 88 -12.78 7.09 0.08
CA ALA A 88 -12.96 8.41 -0.52
C ALA A 88 -11.68 9.26 -0.51
N ASP A 89 -10.84 9.12 0.52
CA ASP A 89 -9.61 9.90 0.68
C ASP A 89 -8.36 9.20 0.10
N CYS A 90 -8.51 7.99 -0.45
CA CYS A 90 -7.39 7.26 -1.05
C CYS A 90 -7.26 7.58 -2.54
N LEU A 91 -6.12 8.19 -2.93
CA LEU A 91 -5.82 8.46 -4.34
C LEU A 91 -5.94 7.21 -5.22
N ALA A 92 -5.44 6.07 -4.74
CA ALA A 92 -5.49 4.80 -5.47
C ALA A 92 -6.95 4.34 -5.74
N CYS A 93 -7.83 4.44 -4.75
CA CYS A 93 -9.26 4.12 -4.95
C CYS A 93 -9.97 5.18 -5.82
N ARG A 94 -9.61 6.46 -5.69
CA ARG A 94 -10.19 7.54 -6.51
C ARG A 94 -9.84 7.40 -8.00
N LEU A 95 -8.59 7.06 -8.31
CA LEU A 95 -8.15 6.80 -9.70
C LEU A 95 -8.88 5.61 -10.33
N ALA A 96 -9.43 4.69 -9.52
CA ALA A 96 -10.25 3.57 -9.99
C ALA A 96 -11.72 3.95 -10.27
N GLY A 97 -12.12 5.22 -10.09
CA GLY A 97 -13.46 5.70 -10.45
C GLY A 97 -14.54 5.54 -9.38
N GLY A 98 -14.16 5.41 -8.10
CA GLY A 98 -15.14 5.39 -6.99
C GLY A 98 -16.04 6.65 -6.98
N PRO A 99 -17.31 6.55 -6.54
CA PRO A 99 -18.27 7.63 -6.66
C PRO A 99 -17.76 8.89 -5.93
N VAL A 100 -17.64 9.98 -6.69
CA VAL A 100 -17.28 11.32 -6.21
C VAL A 100 -18.49 11.88 -5.45
N GLY A 101 -18.71 11.44 -4.22
CA GLY A 101 -19.74 11.98 -3.34
C GLY A 101 -20.65 10.94 -2.68
N ALA A 102 -20.14 10.22 -1.69
CA ALA A 102 -20.99 9.70 -0.63
C ALA A 102 -20.15 9.54 0.66
N ALA A 103 -20.65 10.16 1.72
CA ALA A 103 -20.20 10.09 3.12
C ALA A 103 -18.87 10.79 3.46
N ARG A 104 -19.00 12.09 3.76
CA ARG A 104 -18.34 12.68 4.93
C ARG A 104 -18.75 11.88 6.17
N ARG A 105 -18.13 10.71 6.41
CA ARG A 105 -18.35 9.95 7.63
C ARG A 105 -17.75 10.77 8.75
N ARG A 106 -18.62 11.28 9.62
CA ARG A 106 -18.26 12.06 10.80
C ARG A 106 -17.25 11.24 11.61
N VAL A 107 -16.01 11.72 11.70
CA VAL A 107 -15.03 11.21 12.68
C VAL A 107 -15.70 11.32 14.05
N PRO A 108 -15.92 10.21 14.80
CA PRO A 108 -16.32 10.32 16.19
C PRO A 108 -15.26 11.15 16.91
N GLN A 109 -15.65 12.28 17.49
CA GLN A 109 -14.75 13.09 18.30
C GLN A 109 -14.20 12.20 19.42
N PRO A 110 -12.89 12.27 19.72
CA PRO A 110 -12.35 11.59 20.89
C PRO A 110 -13.12 12.10 22.11
N VAL A 111 -13.74 11.19 22.87
CA VAL A 111 -14.30 11.52 24.17
C VAL A 111 -13.11 11.86 25.05
N THR A 112 -12.88 13.15 25.32
CA THR A 112 -11.94 13.60 26.35
C THR A 112 -12.50 13.13 27.69
N MET A 113 -11.99 12.02 28.21
CA MET A 113 -12.25 11.67 29.60
C MET A 113 -11.50 12.66 30.49
N PRO A 114 -12.18 13.34 31.44
CA PRO A 114 -11.49 14.18 32.40
C PRO A 114 -10.56 13.31 33.25
N ILE A 115 -9.29 13.67 33.27
CA ILE A 115 -8.29 13.10 34.16
C ILE A 115 -8.74 13.45 35.59
N ARG A 116 -9.00 12.43 36.41
CA ARG A 116 -9.28 12.57 37.84
C ARG A 116 -8.06 12.10 38.62
#